data_AF-A0A2V4DBW5-F1
#
_entry.id   AF-A0A2V4DBW5-F1
#
_cell.length_a   1.000
_cell.length_b   1.000
_cell.length_c   1.000
_cell.angle_alpha   90.00
_cell.angle_beta   90.00
_cell.angle_gamma   90.00
#
_symmetry.space_group_name_H-M   'P 1'
#
loop_
_entity.id
_entity.type
_entity.pdbx_description
1 polymer ?
#
loop_
_entity_poly.entity_id
_entity_poly.type
_entity_poly.pdbx_seq_one_letter_code
_entity_poly.pdbx_strand_id
1 'polypeptide(L)'
;MMNTPNIGMPRPMAVMGLDMMAPKRNVIADMVMVQILSMILILLGVLLFKGATLNTEQATVYLVALMLSITLLGAVYTRISRM
;
A
#
# COMPACT_ATOMS: atom_id res chain seq x y z
N MET A 1 52.62 -16.96 22.64
CA MET A 1 51.34 -16.55 23.28
C MET A 1 51.01 -15.13 22.83
N MET A 2 50.01 -14.96 21.97
CA MET A 2 49.13 -13.79 21.99
C MET A 2 47.85 -14.15 21.20
N ASN A 3 46.78 -14.37 21.95
CA ASN A 3 45.43 -14.65 21.48
C ASN A 3 44.78 -13.32 21.09
N THR A 4 44.69 -13.02 19.79
CA THR A 4 43.75 -12.01 19.30
C THR A 4 42.38 -12.69 19.20
N PRO A 5 41.38 -12.28 20.02
CA PRO A 5 40.06 -12.86 19.91
C PRO A 5 39.52 -12.52 18.52
N ASN A 6 39.22 -13.57 17.77
CA ASN A 6 38.36 -13.55 16.61
C ASN A 6 36.99 -13.01 17.06
N ILE A 7 36.82 -11.67 17.07
CA ILE A 7 35.50 -11.05 17.13
C ILE A 7 34.94 -11.15 15.72
N GLY A 8 34.67 -12.39 15.32
CA GLY A 8 33.84 -12.72 14.18
C GLY A 8 32.46 -12.19 14.48
N MET A 9 32.20 -10.95 14.07
CA MET A 9 30.85 -10.42 14.02
C MET A 9 29.99 -11.46 13.30
N PRO A 10 28.92 -11.97 13.93
CA PRO A 10 28.04 -12.92 13.27
C PRO A 10 27.43 -12.21 12.07
N ARG A 11 27.97 -12.53 10.88
CA ARG A 11 27.49 -12.12 9.57
C ARG A 11 25.96 -12.20 9.39
N PRO A 12 25.17 -13.09 10.04
CA PRO A 12 23.71 -13.03 9.92
C PRO A 12 23.06 -11.76 10.49
N MET A 13 23.66 -11.09 11.50
CA MET A 13 23.01 -9.95 12.18
C MET A 13 23.05 -8.67 11.34
N ALA A 14 24.12 -8.46 10.57
CA ALA A 14 24.24 -7.32 9.66
C ALA A 14 23.34 -7.46 8.42
N VAL A 15 23.12 -8.70 7.95
CA VAL A 15 22.22 -9.00 6.82
C VAL A 15 20.75 -8.91 7.26
N MET A 16 20.40 -9.36 8.48
CA MET A 16 19.06 -9.19 9.04
C MET A 16 18.64 -7.72 9.16
N GLY A 17 19.55 -6.82 9.55
CA GLY A 17 19.24 -5.38 9.65
C GLY A 17 18.94 -4.73 8.29
N LEU A 18 19.63 -5.15 7.23
CA LEU A 18 19.43 -4.64 5.86
C LEU A 18 18.18 -5.23 5.20
N ASP A 19 17.90 -6.53 5.40
CA ASP A 19 16.69 -7.19 4.87
C ASP A 19 15.41 -6.78 5.62
N MET A 20 15.52 -6.31 6.86
CA MET A 20 14.40 -5.78 7.63
C MET A 20 14.06 -4.33 7.24
N MET A 21 15.05 -3.55 6.80
CA MET A 21 14.86 -2.18 6.31
C MET A 21 14.40 -2.11 4.85
N ALA A 22 14.61 -3.16 4.06
CA ALA A 22 14.09 -3.28 2.69
C ALA A 22 12.99 -4.35 2.63
N PRO A 23 11.76 -4.04 3.06
CA PRO A 23 10.67 -5.01 3.03
C PRO A 23 10.49 -5.57 1.61
N LYS A 24 10.28 -6.89 1.53
CA LYS A 24 10.07 -7.61 0.26
C LYS A 24 9.01 -6.87 -0.57
N ARG A 25 9.27 -6.68 -1.87
CA ARG A 25 8.37 -5.94 -2.79
C ARG A 25 6.91 -6.42 -2.74
N ASN A 26 6.69 -7.68 -2.40
CA ASN A 26 5.36 -8.26 -2.21
C ASN A 26 4.58 -7.63 -1.04
N VAL A 27 5.26 -7.30 0.07
CA VAL A 27 4.62 -6.66 1.23
C VAL A 27 4.22 -5.23 0.90
N ILE A 28 5.07 -4.51 0.17
CA ILE A 28 4.78 -3.13 -0.27
C ILE A 28 3.55 -3.12 -1.20
N ALA A 29 3.46 -4.10 -2.10
CA ALA A 29 2.33 -4.26 -3.01
C ALA A 29 1.00 -4.48 -2.26
N ASP A 30 1.02 -5.30 -1.22
CA ASP A 30 -0.15 -5.55 -0.36
C ASP A 30 -0.58 -4.28 0.39
N MET A 31 0.38 -3.53 0.93
CA MET A 31 0.11 -2.25 1.62
C MET A 31 -0.59 -1.23 0.69
N VAL A 32 -0.17 -1.13 -0.57
CA VAL A 32 -0.78 -0.22 -1.56
C VAL A 32 -2.19 -0.68 -1.96
N MET A 33 -2.42 -1.99 -2.05
CA MET A 33 -3.74 -2.53 -2.42
C MET A 33 -4.78 -2.20 -1.34
N VAL A 34 -4.43 -2.38 -0.06
CA VAL A 34 -5.28 -2.01 1.09
C VAL A 34 -5.52 -0.50 1.15
N GLN A 35 -4.51 0.32 0.84
CA GLN A 35 -4.67 1.78 0.80
C GLN A 35 -5.70 2.22 -0.25
N ILE A 36 -5.66 1.67 -1.46
CA ILE A 36 -6.63 2.02 -2.52
C ILE A 36 -8.04 1.53 -2.14
N LEU A 37 -8.16 0.33 -1.57
CA LEU A 37 -9.43 -0.19 -1.03
C LEU A 37 -10.00 0.73 0.05
N SER A 38 -9.18 1.22 0.97
CA SER A 38 -9.62 2.14 2.03
C SER A 38 -10.17 3.46 1.46
N MET A 39 -9.54 4.00 0.42
CA MET A 39 -9.98 5.22 -0.25
C MET A 39 -11.35 5.04 -0.91
N ILE A 40 -11.58 3.90 -1.58
CA ILE A 40 -12.86 3.57 -2.21
C ILE A 40 -13.96 3.45 -1.15
N LEU A 41 -13.68 2.79 -0.03
CA LEU A 41 -14.64 2.64 1.07
C LEU A 41 -15.03 3.98 1.69
N ILE A 42 -14.09 4.91 1.85
CA ILE A 42 -14.38 6.25 2.36
C ILE A 42 -15.27 7.02 1.36
N LEU A 43 -14.93 6.99 0.07
CA LEU A 43 -15.71 7.63 -0.99
C LEU A 43 -17.14 7.09 -1.04
N LEU A 44 -17.31 5.76 -0.94
CA LEU A 44 -18.62 5.11 -0.85
C LEU A 44 -19.37 5.50 0.42
N GLY A 45 -18.68 5.56 1.57
CA GLY A 45 -19.27 5.97 2.84
C GLY A 45 -19.83 7.39 2.77
N VAL A 46 -19.07 8.33 2.19
CA VAL A 46 -19.54 9.71 1.98
C VAL A 46 -20.78 9.73 1.07
N LEU A 47 -20.79 8.94 -0.01
CA LEU A 47 -21.94 8.88 -0.90
C LEU A 47 -23.19 8.28 -0.21
N LEU A 48 -23.03 7.25 0.62
CA LEU A 48 -24.14 6.61 1.33
C LEU A 48 -24.74 7.50 2.43
N PHE A 49 -23.90 8.21 3.19
CA PHE A 49 -24.38 9.02 4.32
C PHE A 49 -24.69 10.48 3.95
N LYS A 50 -24.01 11.04 2.96
CA LYS A 50 -24.17 12.45 2.54
C LYS A 50 -24.69 12.64 1.12
N GLY A 51 -24.89 11.56 0.34
CA GLY A 51 -25.32 11.62 -1.06
C GLY A 51 -26.59 12.42 -1.31
N ALA A 52 -27.60 12.30 -0.44
CA ALA A 52 -28.86 13.03 -0.56
C ALA A 52 -28.75 14.54 -0.31
N THR A 53 -27.67 14.97 0.35
CA THR A 53 -27.40 16.39 0.68
C THR A 53 -26.35 17.02 -0.23
N LEU A 54 -25.75 16.24 -1.14
CA LEU A 54 -24.72 16.71 -2.05
C LEU A 54 -25.36 17.43 -3.24
N ASN A 55 -24.83 18.62 -3.54
CA ASN A 55 -25.14 19.32 -4.78
C ASN A 55 -24.70 18.48 -6.00
N THR A 56 -25.43 18.54 -7.10
CA THR A 56 -25.22 17.73 -8.31
C THR A 56 -23.79 17.82 -8.83
N GLU A 57 -23.17 19.00 -8.75
CA GLU A 57 -21.77 19.22 -9.12
C GLU A 57 -20.81 18.39 -8.25
N GLN A 58 -21.00 18.43 -6.93
CA GLN A 58 -20.19 17.68 -5.97
C GLN A 58 -20.38 16.17 -6.14
N ALA A 59 -21.62 15.72 -6.30
CA ALA A 59 -21.94 14.31 -6.54
C ALA A 59 -21.25 13.77 -7.81
N THR A 60 -21.19 14.57 -8.87
CA THR A 60 -20.53 14.18 -10.13
C THR A 60 -19.02 14.03 -9.94
N VAL A 61 -18.37 14.95 -9.20
CA VAL A 61 -16.95 14.85 -8.86
C VAL A 61 -16.66 13.59 -8.04
N TYR A 62 -17.51 13.27 -7.05
CA TYR A 62 -17.38 12.04 -6.27
C TYR A 62 -17.52 10.78 -7.12
N LEU A 63 -18.47 10.74 -8.05
CA LEU A 63 -18.66 9.60 -8.95
C LEU A 63 -17.47 9.40 -9.91
N VAL A 64 -16.92 10.49 -10.46
CA VAL A 64 -15.71 10.43 -11.30
C VAL A 64 -14.51 9.95 -10.47
N ALA A 65 -14.33 10.45 -9.25
CA ALA A 65 -13.27 9.99 -8.36
C ALA A 65 -13.39 8.49 -8.06
N LEU A 66 -14.62 7.99 -7.84
CA LEU A 66 -14.89 6.58 -7.58
C LEU A 66 -14.55 5.70 -8.80
N MET A 67 -14.93 6.12 -10.01
CA MET A 67 -14.55 5.44 -11.25
C MET A 67 -13.03 5.37 -11.43
N LEU A 68 -12.33 6.46 -11.12
CA LEU A 68 -10.88 6.54 -11.24
C LEU A 68 -10.19 5.63 -10.22
N SER A 69 -10.68 5.58 -8.98
CA SER A 69 -10.17 4.68 -7.94
C SER A 69 -10.37 3.20 -8.29
N ILE A 70 -11.51 2.81 -8.87
CA ILE A 70 -11.73 1.42 -9.34
C ILE A 70 -10.76 1.07 -10.47
N THR A 71 -10.56 1.99 -11.43
CA THR A 71 -9.63 1.79 -12.54
C THR A 71 -8.20 1.64 -12.04
N LEU A 72 -7.79 2.46 -11.08
CA LEU A 72 -6.47 2.39 -10.43
C LEU A 72 -6.29 1.07 -9.69
N LEU A 73 -7.32 0.58 -8.98
CA LEU A 73 -7.28 -0.71 -8.31
C LEU A 73 -7.04 -1.85 -9.30
N GLY A 74 -7.74 -1.85 -10.43
CA GLY A 74 -7.52 -2.82 -11.51
C GLY A 74 -6.11 -2.76 -12.11
N ALA A 75 -5.59 -1.55 -12.34
CA ALA A 75 -4.24 -1.34 -12.84
C ALA A 75 -3.17 -1.83 -11.85
N VAL A 76 -3.35 -1.56 -10.55
CA VAL A 76 -2.44 -2.02 -9.50
C VAL A 76 -2.53 -3.54 -9.33
N TYR A 77 -3.74 -4.11 -9.33
CA TYR A 77 -3.96 -5.55 -9.22
C TYR A 77 -3.30 -6.31 -10.37
N THR A 78 -3.48 -5.86 -11.61
CA THR A 78 -2.85 -6.47 -12.79
C THR A 78 -1.33 -6.35 -12.78
N ARG A 79 -0.77 -5.27 -12.22
CA ARG A 79 0.67 -5.12 -12.06
C ARG A 79 1.24 -6.08 -11.01
N ILE A 80 0.55 -6.22 -9.88
CA ILE A 80 0.98 -7.10 -8.77
C ILE A 80 0.82 -8.58 -9.18
N SER A 81 -0.29 -8.95 -9.81
CA SER A 81 -0.53 -10.33 -10.27
C SER A 81 0.46 -10.83 -11.33
N ARG A 82 1.25 -9.93 -11.95
CA ARG A 82 2.28 -10.27 -12.94
C ARG A 82 3.71 -10.30 -12.34
N MET A 83 3.89 -9.89 -11.07
CA MET A 83 5.16 -10.01 -10.33
C MET A 83 5.27 -11.37 -9.67
#